data_AF-A0A9D2ISJ6-F1
#
_entry.id   AF-A0A9D2ISJ6-F1
#
_cell.length_a   1.000
_cell.length_b   1.000
_cell.length_c   1.000
_cell.angle_alpha   90.00
_cell.angle_beta   90.00
_cell.angle_gamma   90.00
#
_symmetry.space_group_name_H-M   'P 1'
#
loop_
_entity.id
_entity.type
_entity.pdbx_description
1 polymer ?
#
loop_
_entity_poly.entity_id
_entity_poly.type
_entity_poly.pdbx_seq_one_letter_code
_entity_poly.pdbx_strand_id
1 'polypeptide(L)'
;MDLINKNIQLLISVIKKSETYKEYKKQENVISQNPELLERVDQFRANNFKMQNESGKDNLFDVAEHLTRESAELRRIPEVNAYLDAELAICRMMQRVCKELTEGLDIHTPDL
;
A
#
# COMPACT_ATOMS: atom_id res chain seq x y z
N MET A 1 -20.90 20.83 5.71
CA MET A 1 -19.73 19.95 5.54
C MET A 1 -19.87 18.84 6.57
N ASP A 2 -20.06 17.62 6.09
CA ASP A 2 -20.38 16.45 6.90
C ASP A 2 -19.33 16.22 8.00
N LEU A 3 -19.75 15.95 9.24
CA LEU A 3 -18.82 15.73 10.37
C LEU A 3 -17.87 14.56 10.09
N ILE A 4 -18.38 13.55 9.36
CA ILE A 4 -17.63 12.41 8.87
C ILE A 4 -16.50 12.86 7.93
N ASN A 5 -16.80 13.73 6.96
CA ASN A 5 -15.79 14.27 6.04
C ASN A 5 -14.69 15.05 6.78
N LYS A 6 -15.04 15.81 7.83
CA LYS A 6 -14.02 16.49 8.66
C LYS A 6 -13.10 15.49 9.37
N ASN A 7 -13.65 14.42 9.94
CA ASN A 7 -12.87 13.39 10.62
C ASN A 7 -11.97 12.60 9.64
N ILE A 8 -12.46 12.29 8.44
CA ILE A 8 -11.66 11.66 7.38
C ILE A 8 -10.48 12.57 6.99
N GLN A 9 -10.71 13.87 6.80
CA GLN A 9 -9.63 14.81 6.50
C GLN A 9 -8.59 14.91 7.62
N LEU A 10 -9.03 14.80 8.88
CA LEU A 10 -8.16 14.79 10.04
C LEU A 10 -7.31 13.51 10.07
N LEU A 11 -7.92 12.36 9.84
CA LEU A 11 -7.24 11.07 9.73
C LEU A 11 -6.20 11.06 8.60
N ILE A 12 -6.55 11.55 7.41
CA ILE A 12 -5.62 11.71 6.29
C ILE A 12 -4.45 12.61 6.67
N SER A 13 -4.71 13.72 7.38
CA SER A 13 -3.66 14.64 7.81
C SER A 13 -2.71 14.01 8.82
N VAL A 14 -3.22 13.18 9.73
CA VAL A 14 -2.41 12.43 10.69
C VAL A 14 -1.57 11.37 9.98
N ILE A 15 -2.17 10.61 9.07
CA ILE A 15 -1.47 9.61 8.24
C ILE A 15 -0.34 10.28 7.45
N LYS A 16 -0.60 11.43 6.80
CA LYS A 16 0.43 12.19 6.07
C LYS A 16 1.57 12.69 6.96
N LYS A 17 1.31 12.92 8.26
CA LYS A 17 2.32 13.34 9.23
C LYS A 17 3.11 12.17 9.83
N SER A 18 2.60 10.94 9.73
CA SER A 18 3.26 9.73 10.23
C SER A 18 4.62 9.53 9.56
N GLU A 19 5.55 8.94 10.32
CA GLU A 19 6.88 8.57 9.80
C GLU A 19 6.74 7.57 8.65
N THR A 20 5.79 6.64 8.74
CA THR A 20 5.50 5.65 7.69
C THR A 20 5.19 6.29 6.34
N TYR A 21 4.33 7.32 6.31
CA TYR A 21 4.00 8.03 5.07
C TYR A 21 5.16 8.85 4.53
N LYS A 22 5.92 9.50 5.42
CA LYS A 22 7.09 10.29 5.03
C LYS A 22 8.20 9.42 4.45
N GLU A 23 8.46 8.27 5.06
CA GLU A 23 9.45 7.32 4.57
C GLU A 23 9.02 6.76 3.21
N TYR A 24 7.75 6.33 3.07
CA TYR A 24 7.21 5.93 1.76
C TYR A 24 7.43 7.01 0.69
N LYS A 25 7.10 8.27 0.99
CA LYS A 25 7.25 9.37 0.04
C LYS A 25 8.71 9.67 -0.31
N LYS A 26 9.62 9.48 0.65
CA LYS A 26 11.06 9.64 0.44
C LYS A 26 11.58 8.54 -0.49
N GLN A 27 11.24 7.29 -0.22
CA GLN A 27 11.66 6.16 -1.06
C GLN A 27 11.04 6.23 -2.46
N GLU A 28 9.79 6.68 -2.57
CA GLU A 28 9.11 6.90 -3.87
C GLU A 28 9.91 7.91 -4.71
N ASN A 29 10.39 8.99 -4.10
CA ASN A 29 11.20 9.98 -4.78
C ASN A 29 12.55 9.40 -5.23
N VAL A 30 13.21 8.61 -4.37
CA VAL A 30 14.48 7.94 -4.70
C VAL A 30 14.32 6.99 -5.89
N ILE A 31 13.27 6.16 -5.91
CA ILE A 31 12.97 5.29 -7.05
C ILE A 31 12.63 6.10 -8.29
N SER A 32 11.85 7.17 -8.16
CA SER A 32 11.46 7.99 -9.30
C SER A 32 12.64 8.73 -9.94
N GLN A 33 13.75 8.90 -9.22
CA GLN A 33 14.98 9.46 -9.78
C GLN A 33 15.78 8.43 -10.59
N ASN A 34 15.48 7.13 -10.44
CA ASN A 34 16.27 6.05 -11.03
C ASN A 34 15.43 5.30 -12.09
N PRO A 35 15.66 5.53 -13.39
CA PRO A 35 14.82 4.98 -14.46
C PRO A 35 14.83 3.44 -14.52
N GLU A 36 15.95 2.79 -14.16
CA GLU A 36 16.03 1.32 -14.08
C GLU A 36 15.14 0.74 -12.97
N LEU A 37 15.00 1.46 -11.86
CA LEU A 37 14.11 1.05 -10.77
C LEU A 37 12.65 1.31 -11.13
N LEU A 38 12.38 2.45 -11.77
CA LEU A 38 11.06 2.81 -12.26
C LEU A 38 10.54 1.74 -13.23
N GLU A 39 11.36 1.31 -14.21
CA GLU A 39 10.97 0.27 -15.17
C GLU A 39 10.66 -1.07 -14.47
N ARG A 40 11.42 -1.43 -13.43
CA ARG A 40 11.17 -2.62 -12.61
C ARG A 40 9.87 -2.52 -11.82
N VAL A 41 9.61 -1.36 -11.22
CA VAL A 41 8.34 -1.09 -10.51
C VAL A 41 7.17 -1.02 -11.49
N ASP A 42 7.38 -0.54 -12.71
CA ASP A 42 6.35 -0.47 -13.75
C ASP A 42 6.00 -1.86 -14.27
N GLN A 43 6.99 -2.73 -14.51
CA GLN A 43 6.76 -4.14 -14.80
C GLN A 43 6.02 -4.85 -13.66
N PHE A 44 6.40 -4.55 -12.41
CA PHE A 44 5.72 -5.08 -11.24
C PHE A 44 4.26 -4.57 -11.15
N ARG A 45 4.03 -3.29 -11.42
CA ARG A 45 2.69 -2.69 -11.49
C ARG A 45 1.86 -3.26 -12.62
N ALA A 46 2.45 -3.56 -13.77
CA ALA A 46 1.76 -4.19 -14.90
C ALA A 46 1.32 -5.62 -14.55
N ASN A 47 2.18 -6.41 -13.90
CA ASN A 47 1.83 -7.73 -13.37
C ASN A 47 0.73 -7.62 -12.30
N ASN A 48 0.87 -6.68 -11.38
CA ASN A 48 -0.09 -6.41 -10.31
C ASN A 48 -1.47 -6.00 -10.87
N PHE A 49 -1.50 -5.09 -11.85
CA PHE A 49 -2.73 -4.66 -12.52
C PHE A 49 -3.41 -5.83 -13.24
N LYS A 50 -2.63 -6.70 -13.89
CA LYS A 50 -3.14 -7.91 -14.54
C LYS A 50 -3.76 -8.86 -13.52
N MET A 51 -3.08 -9.11 -12.39
CA MET A 51 -3.59 -9.96 -11.31
C MET A 51 -4.80 -9.36 -10.59
N GLN A 52 -4.85 -8.04 -10.37
CA GLN A 52 -6.01 -7.33 -9.82
C GLN A 52 -7.22 -7.35 -10.75
N ASN A 53 -7.00 -7.42 -12.07
CA ASN A 53 -8.11 -7.47 -13.02
C ASN A 53 -8.69 -8.90 -13.14
N GLU A 54 -7.88 -9.92 -12.84
CA GLU A 54 -8.31 -11.33 -12.78
C GLU A 54 -8.88 -11.72 -11.40
N SER A 55 -8.41 -11.09 -10.32
CA SER A 55 -8.87 -11.31 -8.94
C SER A 55 -9.79 -10.18 -8.53
N GLY A 56 -11.10 -10.42 -8.50
CA GLY A 56 -12.09 -9.42 -8.10
C GLY A 56 -11.73 -8.68 -6.80
N LYS A 57 -12.24 -7.45 -6.66
CA LYS A 57 -11.94 -6.40 -5.65
C LYS A 57 -11.78 -6.83 -4.18
N ASP A 58 -12.11 -8.06 -3.81
CA ASP A 58 -11.99 -8.63 -2.47
C ASP A 58 -10.54 -9.07 -2.11
N ASN A 59 -9.69 -9.33 -3.11
CA ASN A 59 -8.37 -9.94 -2.92
C ASN A 59 -7.20 -8.93 -2.85
N LEU A 60 -7.40 -7.69 -2.40
CA LEU A 60 -6.28 -6.76 -2.17
C LEU A 60 -5.23 -7.33 -1.18
N PHE A 61 -5.67 -8.25 -0.32
CA PHE A 61 -4.83 -8.94 0.66
C PHE A 61 -3.92 -10.01 0.04
N ASP A 62 -4.50 -10.92 -0.75
CA ASP A 62 -3.75 -11.89 -1.54
C ASP A 62 -2.83 -11.21 -2.54
N VAL A 63 -3.24 -10.10 -3.13
CA VAL A 63 -2.39 -9.31 -4.03
C VAL A 63 -1.19 -8.76 -3.25
N ALA A 64 -1.37 -8.15 -2.07
CA ALA A 64 -0.24 -7.67 -1.25
C ALA A 64 0.73 -8.78 -0.81
N GLU A 65 0.21 -9.97 -0.50
CA GLU A 65 1.03 -11.13 -0.11
C GLU A 65 1.73 -11.79 -1.32
N HIS A 66 1.05 -11.89 -2.47
CA HIS A 66 1.61 -12.39 -3.72
C HIS A 66 2.70 -11.45 -4.27
N LEU A 67 2.47 -10.14 -4.15
CA LEU A 67 3.46 -9.10 -4.40
C LEU A 67 4.67 -9.25 -3.48
N THR A 68 4.48 -9.64 -2.21
CA THR A 68 5.60 -9.94 -1.29
C THR A 68 6.42 -11.13 -1.79
N ARG A 69 5.79 -12.12 -2.44
CA ARG A 69 6.46 -13.31 -2.99
C ARG A 69 7.25 -13.01 -4.27
N GLU A 70 6.65 -12.29 -5.22
CA GLU A 70 7.34 -11.79 -6.43
C GLU A 70 8.41 -10.73 -6.08
N SER A 71 8.22 -9.98 -4.99
CA SER A 71 9.20 -8.98 -4.54
C SER A 71 10.53 -9.58 -4.09
N ALA A 72 10.61 -10.87 -3.77
CA ALA A 72 11.86 -11.48 -3.27
C ALA A 72 13.02 -11.36 -4.27
N GLU A 73 12.73 -11.36 -5.58
CA GLU A 73 13.74 -11.14 -6.62
C GLU A 73 14.10 -9.66 -6.78
N LEU A 74 13.12 -8.77 -6.61
CA LEU A 74 13.29 -7.32 -6.64
C LEU A 74 14.03 -6.78 -5.40
N ARG A 75 13.84 -7.42 -4.23
CA ARG A 75 14.51 -7.13 -2.96
C ARG A 75 16.02 -7.33 -2.99
N ARG A 76 16.57 -7.96 -4.05
CA ARG A 76 18.02 -8.03 -4.26
C ARG A 76 18.63 -6.66 -4.51
N ILE A 77 17.83 -5.68 -4.97
CA ILE A 77 18.28 -4.30 -5.16
C ILE A 77 17.94 -3.51 -3.89
N PRO A 78 18.94 -2.92 -3.20
CA PRO A 78 18.71 -2.27 -1.91
C PRO A 78 17.76 -1.08 -2.01
N GLU A 79 17.79 -0.28 -3.09
CA GLU A 79 16.84 0.82 -3.27
C GLU A 79 15.39 0.35 -3.49
N VAL A 80 15.20 -0.72 -4.27
CA VAL A 80 13.86 -1.32 -4.47
C VAL A 80 13.36 -1.94 -3.19
N ASN A 81 14.23 -2.63 -2.45
CA ASN A 81 13.88 -3.20 -1.16
C ASN A 81 13.41 -2.13 -0.16
N ALA A 82 14.13 -1.00 -0.07
CA ALA A 82 13.77 0.09 0.84
C ALA A 82 12.40 0.72 0.49
N TYR A 83 12.12 0.92 -0.80
CA TYR A 83 10.81 1.39 -1.25
C TYR A 83 9.68 0.40 -0.98
N LEU A 84 9.88 -0.87 -1.32
CA LEU A 84 8.88 -1.91 -1.12
C LEU A 84 8.59 -2.11 0.37
N ASP A 85 9.60 -2.03 1.23
CA ASP A 85 9.42 -2.11 2.68
C ASP A 85 8.60 -0.92 3.21
N ALA A 86 8.89 0.29 2.72
CA ALA A 86 8.12 1.48 3.06
C ALA A 86 6.67 1.43 2.52
N GLU A 87 6.47 0.88 1.31
CA GLU A 87 5.15 0.66 0.71
C GLU A 87 4.33 -0.38 1.49
N LEU A 88 4.98 -1.46 1.95
CA LEU A 88 4.38 -2.46 2.83
C LEU A 88 3.98 -1.86 4.17
N ALA A 89 4.85 -1.06 4.78
CA ALA A 89 4.59 -0.44 6.06
C ALA A 89 3.36 0.48 5.99
N ILE A 90 3.20 1.26 4.92
CA ILE A 90 2.03 2.12 4.74
C ILE A 90 0.77 1.32 4.41
N CYS A 91 0.86 0.25 3.61
CA CYS A 91 -0.26 -0.65 3.36
C CYS A 91 -0.78 -1.29 4.64
N ARG A 92 0.11 -1.83 5.48
CA ARG A 92 -0.27 -2.41 6.79
C ARG A 92 -0.95 -1.39 7.70
N MET A 93 -0.44 -0.16 7.73
CA MET A 93 -1.06 0.91 8.51
C MET A 93 -2.46 1.24 8.00
N MET A 94 -2.63 1.39 6.68
CA MET A 94 -3.94 1.64 6.06
C MET A 94 -4.92 0.52 6.33
N GLN A 95 -4.49 -0.73 6.23
CA GLN A 95 -5.32 -1.88 6.52
C GLN A 95 -5.76 -1.89 7.98
N ARG A 96 -4.85 -1.65 8.93
CA ARG A 96 -5.21 -1.56 10.36
C ARG A 96 -6.29 -0.49 10.57
N VAL A 97 -6.11 0.68 9.95
CA VAL A 97 -7.10 1.77 10.02
C VAL A 97 -8.45 1.34 9.46
N CYS A 98 -8.48 0.70 8.28
CA CYS A 98 -9.71 0.17 7.69
C CYS A 98 -10.37 -0.90 8.57
N LYS A 99 -9.58 -1.81 9.14
CA LYS A 99 -10.06 -2.87 10.02
C LYS A 99 -10.68 -2.30 11.28
N GLU A 100 -9.99 -1.39 11.97
CA GLU A 100 -10.52 -0.74 13.18
C GLU A 100 -11.74 0.14 12.89
N LEU A 101 -11.83 0.74 11.69
CA LEU A 101 -13.04 1.43 11.24
C LEU A 101 -14.20 0.47 11.02
N THR A 102 -13.99 -0.66 10.35
CA THR A 102 -15.03 -1.66 10.09
C THR A 102 -15.49 -2.36 11.37
N GLU A 103 -14.55 -2.78 12.23
CA GLU A 103 -14.83 -3.36 13.55
C GLU A 103 -15.57 -2.36 14.46
N GLY A 104 -15.16 -1.09 14.46
CA GLY A 104 -15.80 -0.03 15.26
C GLY A 104 -17.19 0.36 14.77
N LEU A 105 -17.56 0.02 13.53
CA LEU A 105 -18.89 0.25 12.96
C LEU A 105 -19.83 -0.95 13.15
N ASP A 106 -19.38 -2.04 13.79
CA ASP A 106 -20.12 -3.30 13.98
C ASP A 106 -20.72 -3.83 12.65
N ILE A 107 -20.03 -3.55 11.54
CA ILE A 107 -20.45 -4.03 10.22
C ILE A 107 -19.98 -5.47 10.15
N HIS A 108 -20.91 -6.40 10.31
CA HIS A 108 -20.71 -7.82 10.02
C HIS A 108 -20.39 -7.97 8.53
N THR A 109 -19.11 -7.86 8.17
CA THR A 109 -18.61 -8.42 6.92
C THR A 109 -18.66 -9.94 7.09
N PRO A 110 -19.41 -10.68 6.25
CA PRO A 110 -19.31 -12.14 6.27
C PRO A 110 -17.84 -12.50 6.06
N ASP A 111 -17.29 -13.37 6.92
CA ASP A 111 -15.99 -14.01 6.69
C ASP A 111 -16.00 -14.56 5.26
N LEU A 112 -15.18 -13.96 4.40
CA LEU A 112 -14.96 -14.41 3.02
C LEU A 112 -13.97 -15.57 3.03
#